data_AF-A0A2V6VWI5-F1
#
_entry.id   AF-A0A2V6VWI5-F1
#
_cell.length_a   1.000
_cell.length_b   1.000
_cell.length_c   1.000
_cell.angle_alpha   90.00
_cell.angle_beta   90.00
_cell.angle_gamma   90.00
#
_symmetry.space_group_name_H-M   'P 1'
#
loop_
_entity.id
_entity.type
_entity.pdbx_description
1 polymer ?
#
loop_
_entity_poly.entity_id
_entity_poly.type
_entity_poly.pdbx_seq_one_letter_code
_entity_poly.pdbx_strand_id
1 'polypeptide(L)'
;MLAILGVRPGQAHSRSRLASLLWADVGEEQARHSVRQAVFSLRRMLPEDVLTTTNETIAMNPDAVAVDVCEFEQLAAKATPETLEQAARLYRGDLLDGMRLREPGFEEWLTRERDRLRSQAVEVLHRLTAMRVEDGSLETAIASASRLVMLDPTRETTHRTLIRLYLDTGRRDAAVRQYHACERVLARELGMRPDAETRALYDKILASRAVTAPAANGRLTPAAVLIVEDEPVTRTLLEGILRTAGYDITAVTDGADALAHLNQRHVDLILSDIALPRLDGLSLARKALRAN
;
A
#
# COMPACT_ATOMS: atom_id res chain seq x y z
N MET A 1 -18.90 19.15 16.83
CA MET A 1 -19.05 18.88 18.28
C MET A 1 -19.37 17.42 18.59
N LEU A 2 -20.45 16.84 18.03
CA LEU A 2 -20.82 15.45 18.30
C LEU A 2 -19.66 14.47 18.08
N ALA A 3 -18.96 14.59 16.96
CA ALA A 3 -17.75 13.82 16.65
C ALA A 3 -16.68 13.86 17.76
N ILE A 4 -16.34 15.05 18.26
CA ILE A 4 -15.31 15.21 19.30
C ILE A 4 -15.72 14.49 20.59
N LEU A 5 -16.98 14.61 20.98
CA LEU A 5 -17.52 13.95 22.17
C LEU A 5 -17.64 12.43 21.98
N GLY A 6 -18.02 12.01 20.78
CA GLY A 6 -18.26 10.61 20.43
C GLY A 6 -16.99 9.79 20.30
N VAL A 7 -15.86 10.37 19.88
CA VAL A 7 -14.58 9.65 19.80
C VAL A 7 -14.09 9.18 21.18
N ARG A 8 -14.47 9.89 22.26
CA ARG A 8 -14.16 9.50 23.65
C ARG A 8 -15.36 9.74 24.58
N PRO A 9 -16.38 8.88 24.53
CA PRO A 9 -17.47 8.90 25.49
C PRO A 9 -16.92 8.74 26.92
N GLY A 10 -17.52 9.41 27.88
CA GLY A 10 -17.06 9.50 29.27
C GLY A 10 -15.98 10.57 29.51
N GLN A 11 -15.27 11.04 28.47
CA GLN A 11 -14.33 12.14 28.64
C GLN A 11 -15.07 13.48 28.75
N ALA A 12 -14.82 14.21 29.83
CA ALA A 12 -15.30 15.58 29.99
C ALA A 12 -14.44 16.56 29.16
N HIS A 13 -15.08 17.31 28.26
CA HIS A 13 -14.44 18.38 27.49
C HIS A 13 -14.87 19.74 28.04
N SER A 14 -13.91 20.64 28.27
CA SER A 14 -14.25 22.01 28.66
C SER A 14 -14.93 22.74 27.51
N ARG A 15 -15.87 23.63 27.85
CA ARG A 15 -16.56 24.48 26.87
C ARG A 15 -15.58 25.40 26.14
N SER A 16 -14.54 25.87 26.83
CA SER A 16 -13.46 26.68 26.23
C SER A 16 -12.65 25.89 25.19
N ARG A 17 -12.33 24.63 25.47
CA ARG A 17 -11.64 23.76 24.50
C ARG A 17 -12.52 23.53 23.27
N LEU A 18 -13.80 23.22 23.46
CA LEU A 18 -14.73 23.03 22.34
C LEU A 18 -14.91 24.30 21.53
N ALA A 19 -14.94 25.47 22.17
CA ALA A 19 -14.93 26.77 21.50
C ALA A 19 -13.68 26.93 20.61
N SER A 20 -12.48 26.69 21.17
CA SER A 20 -11.23 26.82 20.42
C SER A 20 -11.08 25.85 19.24
N LEU A 21 -11.70 24.66 19.33
CA LEU A 21 -11.62 23.65 18.28
C LEU A 21 -12.59 23.92 17.13
N LEU A 22 -13.77 24.48 17.41
CA LEU A 22 -14.90 24.54 16.46
C LEU A 22 -15.27 25.95 16.01
N TRP A 23 -14.75 26.97 16.68
CA TRP A 23 -15.03 28.38 16.40
C TRP A 23 -13.79 29.22 16.75
N ALA A 24 -12.65 28.90 16.14
CA ALA A 24 -11.37 29.55 16.45
C ALA A 24 -11.31 31.01 15.94
N ASP A 25 -12.04 31.30 14.85
CA ASP A 25 -11.95 32.56 14.12
C ASP A 25 -12.92 33.66 14.63
N VAL A 26 -13.71 33.37 15.66
CA VAL A 26 -14.67 34.33 16.24
C VAL A 26 -14.24 34.78 17.63
N GLY A 27 -14.70 35.97 18.04
CA GLY A 27 -14.45 36.47 19.39
C GLY A 27 -14.98 35.52 20.48
N GLU A 28 -14.34 35.56 21.66
CA GLU A 28 -14.58 34.59 22.74
C GLU A 28 -16.06 34.50 23.18
N GLU A 29 -16.75 35.64 23.29
CA GLU A 29 -18.17 35.65 23.65
C GLU A 29 -19.05 34.96 22.61
N GLN A 30 -18.75 35.18 21.32
CA GLN A 30 -19.45 34.56 20.21
C GLN A 30 -19.18 33.05 20.19
N ALA A 31 -17.95 32.61 20.41
CA ALA A 31 -17.60 31.20 20.46
C ALA A 31 -18.35 30.48 21.62
N ARG A 32 -18.41 31.11 22.81
CA ARG A 32 -19.19 30.60 23.95
C ARG A 32 -20.70 30.54 23.64
N HIS A 33 -21.24 31.53 22.92
CA HIS A 33 -22.62 31.49 22.45
C HIS A 33 -22.86 30.32 21.50
N SER A 34 -21.98 30.11 20.51
CA SER A 34 -22.07 29.00 19.56
C SER A 34 -22.00 27.63 20.24
N VAL A 35 -21.14 27.43 21.24
CA VAL A 35 -21.12 26.20 22.06
C VAL A 35 -22.47 25.96 22.72
N ARG A 36 -23.09 27.00 23.32
CA ARG A 36 -24.42 26.86 23.95
C ARG A 36 -25.49 26.46 22.95
N GLN A 37 -25.51 27.09 21.77
CA GLN A 37 -26.45 26.76 20.70
C GLN A 37 -26.25 25.32 20.19
N ALA A 38 -25.01 24.90 20.01
CA ALA A 38 -24.69 23.55 19.58
C ALA A 38 -25.15 22.51 20.62
N VAL A 39 -24.94 22.76 21.91
CA VAL A 39 -25.41 21.84 22.98
C VAL A 39 -26.92 21.77 23.01
N PHE A 40 -27.60 22.92 22.89
CA PHE A 40 -29.06 22.97 22.81
C PHE A 40 -29.58 22.17 21.61
N SER A 41 -28.95 22.32 20.44
CA SER A 41 -29.31 21.55 19.24
C SER A 41 -29.11 20.05 19.45
N LEU A 42 -27.97 19.63 20.00
CA LEU A 42 -27.71 18.21 20.24
C LEU A 42 -28.70 17.60 21.23
N ARG A 43 -29.05 18.30 22.31
CA ARG A 43 -30.06 17.82 23.29
C ARG A 43 -31.45 17.64 22.69
N ARG A 44 -31.78 18.37 21.62
CA ARG A 44 -33.06 18.18 20.90
C ARG A 44 -33.04 17.00 19.93
N MET A 45 -31.85 16.58 19.51
CA MET A 45 -31.66 15.51 18.51
C MET A 45 -31.33 14.16 19.14
N LEU A 46 -30.86 14.15 20.39
CA LEU A 46 -30.40 12.96 21.10
C LEU A 46 -31.31 12.66 22.29
N PRO A 47 -31.39 11.38 22.72
CA PRO A 47 -32.00 11.02 24.00
C PRO A 47 -31.39 11.76 25.19
N GLU A 48 -32.16 11.92 26.26
CA GLU A 48 -31.82 12.78 27.41
C GLU A 48 -30.57 12.30 28.19
N ASP A 49 -30.34 10.99 28.20
CA ASP A 49 -29.25 10.32 28.92
C ASP A 49 -27.91 10.29 28.17
N VAL A 50 -27.88 10.73 26.91
CA VAL A 50 -26.67 10.70 26.06
C VAL A 50 -25.67 11.79 26.41
N LEU A 51 -26.12 12.97 26.88
CA LEU A 51 -25.25 14.11 27.14
C LEU A 51 -25.23 14.51 28.61
N THR A 52 -24.07 14.36 29.24
CA THR A 52 -23.82 14.89 30.58
C THR A 52 -23.17 16.26 30.46
N THR A 53 -23.84 17.30 30.95
CA THR A 53 -23.33 18.68 30.86
C THR A 53 -23.32 19.36 32.22
N THR A 54 -22.24 20.06 32.51
CA THR A 54 -22.12 20.98 33.64
C THR A 54 -21.96 22.42 33.12
N ASN A 55 -21.77 23.37 34.05
CA ASN A 55 -21.44 24.75 33.69
C ASN A 55 -20.11 24.86 32.94
N GLU A 56 -19.15 23.97 33.18
CA GLU A 56 -17.79 24.05 32.64
C GLU A 56 -17.49 23.01 31.57
N THR A 57 -18.15 21.85 31.63
CA THR A 57 -17.82 20.68 30.83
C THR A 57 -19.02 20.07 30.13
N ILE A 58 -18.73 19.39 29.03
CA ILE A 58 -19.66 18.60 28.24
C ILE A 58 -19.02 17.23 28.01
N ALA A 59 -19.76 16.16 28.29
CA ALA A 59 -19.37 14.79 28.06
C ALA A 59 -20.51 14.01 27.41
N MET A 60 -20.17 12.92 26.73
CA MET A 60 -21.14 11.94 26.27
C MET A 60 -21.17 10.77 27.25
N ASN A 61 -22.35 10.28 27.62
CA ASN A 61 -22.47 9.13 28.50
C ASN A 61 -22.06 7.84 27.76
N PRO A 62 -20.99 7.13 28.19
CA PRO A 62 -20.50 5.95 27.50
C PRO A 62 -21.50 4.78 27.51
N ASP A 63 -22.39 4.71 28.50
CA ASP A 63 -23.36 3.61 28.63
C ASP A 63 -24.60 3.83 27.74
N ALA A 64 -24.84 5.07 27.29
CA ALA A 64 -25.98 5.43 26.47
C ALA A 64 -25.68 5.43 24.95
N VAL A 65 -24.43 5.22 24.55
CA VAL A 65 -24.02 5.26 23.14
C VAL A 65 -23.10 4.10 22.78
N ALA A 66 -23.31 3.55 21.59
CA ALA A 66 -22.35 2.66 20.95
C ALA A 66 -21.55 3.48 19.93
N VAL A 67 -20.22 3.45 20.07
CA VAL A 67 -19.28 4.11 19.15
C VAL A 67 -18.31 3.08 18.64
N ASP A 68 -18.24 2.94 17.32
CA ASP A 68 -17.36 2.00 16.61
C ASP A 68 -15.88 2.20 16.94
N VAL A 69 -15.42 3.44 17.13
CA VAL A 69 -14.06 3.77 17.58
C VAL A 69 -13.76 3.13 18.94
N CYS A 70 -14.68 3.26 19.90
CA CYS A 70 -14.48 2.69 21.24
C CYS A 70 -14.50 1.17 21.22
N GLU A 71 -15.42 0.58 20.44
CA GLU A 71 -15.48 -0.86 20.25
C GLU A 71 -14.21 -1.39 19.58
N PHE A 72 -13.72 -0.71 18.54
CA PHE A 72 -12.45 -1.02 17.86
C PHE A 72 -11.27 -1.03 18.84
N GLU A 73 -11.13 -0.01 19.67
CA GLU A 73 -10.03 0.08 20.65
C GLU A 73 -10.09 -1.01 21.71
N GLN A 74 -11.28 -1.30 22.23
CA GLN A 74 -11.48 -2.36 23.23
C GLN A 74 -11.14 -3.73 22.66
N LEU A 75 -11.55 -4.01 21.42
CA LEU A 75 -11.23 -5.26 20.73
C LEU A 75 -9.74 -5.36 20.40
N ALA A 76 -9.13 -4.27 19.92
CA ALA A 76 -7.70 -4.21 19.63
C ALA A 76 -6.84 -4.47 20.89
N ALA A 77 -7.29 -4.01 22.05
CA ALA A 77 -6.59 -4.23 23.33
C ALA A 77 -6.65 -5.69 23.81
N LYS A 78 -7.75 -6.42 23.56
CA LYS A 78 -7.93 -7.82 23.99
C LYS A 78 -7.03 -8.81 23.28
N ALA A 79 -6.57 -8.49 22.07
CA ALA A 79 -5.42 -9.15 21.47
C ALA A 79 -5.58 -10.65 21.12
N THR A 80 -6.81 -11.18 21.06
CA THR A 80 -7.09 -12.56 20.60
C THR A 80 -7.36 -12.60 19.09
N PRO A 81 -7.22 -13.76 18.42
CA PRO A 81 -7.52 -13.86 16.99
C PRO A 81 -8.93 -13.34 16.62
N GLU A 82 -9.94 -13.71 17.40
CA GLU A 82 -11.35 -13.34 17.16
C GLU A 82 -11.56 -11.85 17.37
N THR A 83 -10.98 -11.29 18.43
CA THR A 83 -11.13 -9.86 18.75
C THR A 83 -10.36 -8.99 17.77
N LEU A 84 -9.17 -9.40 17.33
CA LEU A 84 -8.42 -8.71 16.27
C LEU A 84 -9.16 -8.75 14.93
N GLU A 85 -9.82 -9.86 14.59
CA GLU A 85 -10.63 -9.94 13.38
C GLU A 85 -11.85 -9.01 13.45
N GLN A 86 -12.54 -8.96 14.59
CA GLN A 86 -13.65 -8.03 14.81
C GLN A 86 -13.18 -6.57 14.73
N ALA A 87 -12.07 -6.23 15.40
CA ALA A 87 -11.47 -4.89 15.33
C ALA A 87 -11.13 -4.51 13.88
N ALA A 88 -10.50 -5.42 13.13
CA ALA A 88 -10.20 -5.20 11.73
C ALA A 88 -11.47 -4.95 10.91
N ARG A 89 -12.62 -5.56 11.20
CA ARG A 89 -13.88 -5.31 10.46
C ARG A 89 -14.51 -3.93 10.74
N LEU A 90 -14.24 -3.35 11.92
CA LEU A 90 -14.76 -2.03 12.30
C LEU A 90 -14.02 -0.89 11.57
N TYR A 91 -12.70 -1.01 11.39
CA TYR A 91 -11.90 0.06 10.79
C TYR A 91 -12.03 0.14 9.25
N ARG A 92 -13.12 0.70 8.71
CA ARG A 92 -13.40 0.65 7.25
C ARG A 92 -12.76 1.76 6.42
N GLY A 93 -12.12 2.73 7.07
CA GLY A 93 -11.52 3.91 6.44
C GLY A 93 -11.13 4.93 7.49
N ASP A 94 -10.74 6.12 7.05
CA ASP A 94 -10.38 7.19 7.95
C ASP A 94 -11.59 7.68 8.76
N LEU A 95 -11.34 8.08 10.01
CA LEU A 95 -12.35 8.69 10.87
C LEU A 95 -13.00 9.88 10.16
N LEU A 96 -14.34 9.88 10.11
CA LEU A 96 -15.13 10.94 9.47
C LEU A 96 -14.66 11.23 8.03
N ASP A 97 -14.32 10.18 7.27
CA ASP A 97 -13.98 10.33 5.86
C ASP A 97 -15.07 11.12 5.11
N GLY A 98 -14.65 12.01 4.20
CA GLY A 98 -15.52 12.94 3.50
C GLY A 98 -16.01 14.15 4.30
N MET A 99 -15.87 14.18 5.63
CA MET A 99 -16.21 15.36 6.43
C MET A 99 -15.14 16.44 6.28
N ARG A 100 -15.57 17.68 6.02
CA ARG A 100 -14.70 18.85 5.93
C ARG A 100 -15.29 19.98 6.76
N LEU A 101 -14.49 20.59 7.62
CA LEU A 101 -14.89 21.77 8.39
C LEU A 101 -13.76 22.81 8.30
N ARG A 102 -14.08 24.04 7.90
CA ARG A 102 -13.07 25.11 7.77
C ARG A 102 -12.74 25.73 9.14
N GLU A 103 -12.30 24.90 10.07
CA GLU A 103 -11.90 25.31 11.42
C GLU A 103 -10.53 24.68 11.72
N PRO A 104 -9.44 25.48 11.79
CA PRO A 104 -8.09 24.95 11.93
C PRO A 104 -7.90 24.02 13.13
N GLY A 105 -8.49 24.37 14.28
CA GLY A 105 -8.42 23.55 15.49
C GLY A 105 -9.08 22.17 15.32
N PHE A 106 -10.17 22.10 14.56
CA PHE A 106 -10.84 20.84 14.27
C PHE A 106 -10.04 19.98 13.29
N GLU A 107 -9.51 20.58 12.22
CA GLU A 107 -8.71 19.87 11.22
C GLU A 107 -7.43 19.27 11.84
N GLU A 108 -6.77 20.01 12.74
CA GLU A 108 -5.61 19.50 13.48
C GLU A 108 -6.01 18.34 14.42
N TRP A 109 -7.10 18.49 15.17
CA TRP A 109 -7.61 17.42 16.03
C TRP A 109 -7.96 16.16 15.21
N LEU A 110 -8.65 16.34 14.07
CA LEU A 110 -9.08 15.25 13.21
C LEU A 110 -7.88 14.51 12.60
N THR A 111 -6.85 15.26 12.17
CA THR A 111 -5.61 14.68 11.64
C THR A 111 -4.93 13.79 12.69
N ARG A 112 -4.72 14.31 13.91
CA ARG A 112 -4.11 13.54 15.01
C ARG A 112 -4.90 12.28 15.34
N GLU A 113 -6.22 12.39 15.34
CA GLU A 113 -7.09 11.26 15.65
C GLU A 113 -7.10 10.20 14.55
N ARG A 114 -7.11 10.62 13.27
CA ARG A 114 -6.94 9.71 12.13
C ARG A 114 -5.61 8.97 12.18
N ASP A 115 -4.52 9.65 12.45
CA ASP A 115 -3.18 9.04 12.52
C ASP A 115 -3.09 8.03 13.67
N ARG A 116 -3.67 8.37 14.83
CA ARG A 116 -3.76 7.47 15.99
C ARG A 116 -4.52 6.19 15.66
N LEU A 117 -5.73 6.31 15.11
CA LEU A 117 -6.57 5.16 14.78
C LEU A 117 -5.97 4.32 13.64
N ARG A 118 -5.38 4.97 12.63
CA ARG A 118 -4.65 4.27 11.55
C ARG A 118 -3.48 3.48 12.11
N SER A 119 -2.70 4.05 13.02
CA SER A 119 -1.57 3.36 13.67
C SER A 119 -2.03 2.12 14.44
N GLN A 120 -3.15 2.22 15.17
CA GLN A 120 -3.74 1.07 15.86
C GLN A 120 -4.27 0.01 14.88
N ALA A 121 -4.90 0.43 13.77
CA ALA A 121 -5.42 -0.51 12.77
C ALA A 121 -4.30 -1.26 12.04
N VAL A 122 -3.19 -0.57 11.76
CA VAL A 122 -1.94 -1.14 11.26
C VAL A 122 -1.43 -2.24 12.20
N GLU A 123 -1.36 -1.97 13.50
CA GLU A 123 -0.90 -2.94 14.48
C GLU A 123 -1.83 -4.16 14.58
N VAL A 124 -3.15 -3.92 14.60
CA VAL A 124 -4.16 -4.99 14.59
C VAL A 124 -3.98 -5.91 13.38
N LEU A 125 -3.85 -5.33 12.17
CA LEU A 125 -3.67 -6.10 10.94
C LEU A 125 -2.32 -6.82 10.88
N HIS A 126 -1.26 -6.21 11.41
CA HIS A 126 0.06 -6.84 11.51
C HIS A 126 0.00 -8.10 12.37
N ARG A 127 -0.56 -8.00 13.58
CA ARG A 127 -0.73 -9.13 14.51
C ARG A 127 -1.64 -10.22 13.95
N LEU A 128 -2.76 -9.83 13.36
CA LEU A 128 -3.70 -10.75 12.72
C LEU A 128 -3.04 -11.48 11.54
N THR A 129 -2.19 -10.80 10.77
CA THR A 129 -1.42 -11.41 9.69
C THR A 129 -0.46 -12.46 10.26
N ALA A 130 0.33 -12.12 11.27
CA ALA A 130 1.29 -13.04 11.89
C ALA A 130 0.62 -14.33 12.39
N MET A 131 -0.49 -14.20 13.14
CA MET A 131 -1.26 -15.34 13.64
C MET A 131 -1.79 -16.25 12.51
N ARG A 132 -2.27 -15.65 11.41
CA ARG A 132 -2.78 -16.42 10.26
C ARG A 132 -1.68 -17.11 9.46
N VAL A 133 -0.48 -16.54 9.42
CA VAL A 133 0.70 -17.21 8.85
C VAL A 133 1.07 -18.43 9.69
N GLU A 134 1.10 -18.29 11.01
CA GLU A 134 1.42 -19.39 11.94
C GLU A 134 0.40 -20.53 11.87
N ASP A 135 -0.89 -20.21 11.73
CA ASP A 135 -1.99 -21.17 11.60
C ASP A 135 -2.09 -21.81 10.19
N GLY A 136 -1.26 -21.36 9.22
CA GLY A 136 -1.30 -21.85 7.84
C GLY A 136 -2.52 -21.38 7.03
N SER A 137 -3.29 -20.44 7.57
CA SER A 137 -4.45 -19.81 6.94
C SER A 137 -4.00 -18.76 5.88
N LEU A 138 -3.29 -19.22 4.84
CA LEU A 138 -2.55 -18.34 3.91
C LEU A 138 -3.43 -17.34 3.16
N GLU A 139 -4.62 -17.71 2.69
CA GLU A 139 -5.51 -16.80 1.95
C GLU A 139 -6.01 -15.64 2.81
N THR A 140 -6.36 -15.90 4.07
CA THR A 140 -6.81 -14.86 4.98
C THR A 140 -5.63 -14.01 5.48
N ALA A 141 -4.41 -14.58 5.55
CA ALA A 141 -3.19 -13.83 5.77
C ALA A 141 -2.90 -12.86 4.61
N ILE A 142 -3.05 -13.31 3.35
CA ILE A 142 -2.91 -12.46 2.16
C ILE A 142 -3.90 -11.29 2.23
N ALA A 143 -5.17 -11.55 2.60
CA ALA A 143 -6.18 -10.50 2.71
C ALA A 143 -5.80 -9.44 3.77
N SER A 144 -5.35 -9.87 4.96
CA SER A 144 -4.90 -8.95 6.01
C SER A 144 -3.67 -8.13 5.61
N ALA A 145 -2.66 -8.80 5.03
CA ALA A 145 -1.42 -8.15 4.63
C ALA A 145 -1.63 -7.19 3.45
N SER A 146 -2.51 -7.53 2.50
CA SER A 146 -2.90 -6.64 1.39
C SER A 146 -3.53 -5.35 1.92
N ARG A 147 -4.42 -5.47 2.90
CA ARG A 147 -5.03 -4.32 3.54
C ARG A 147 -4.03 -3.50 4.35
N LEU A 148 -3.05 -4.14 4.98
CA LEU A 148 -1.97 -3.46 5.68
C LEU A 148 -1.10 -2.63 4.72
N VAL A 149 -0.78 -3.14 3.52
CA VAL A 149 -0.11 -2.36 2.47
C VAL A 149 -0.94 -1.17 2.00
N MET A 150 -2.26 -1.28 1.94
CA MET A 150 -3.11 -0.14 1.58
C MET A 150 -3.06 0.98 2.63
N LEU A 151 -2.96 0.62 3.92
CA LEU A 151 -2.89 1.60 5.02
C LEU A 151 -1.50 2.19 5.20
N ASP A 152 -0.46 1.41 4.94
CA ASP A 152 0.93 1.87 4.95
C ASP A 152 1.70 1.27 3.77
N PRO A 153 1.65 1.94 2.62
CA PRO A 153 2.35 1.49 1.41
C PRO A 153 3.87 1.45 1.57
N THR A 154 4.44 2.22 2.49
CA THR A 154 5.90 2.34 2.66
C THR A 154 6.50 1.25 3.55
N ARG A 155 5.68 0.43 4.20
CA ARG A 155 6.15 -0.66 5.07
C ARG A 155 6.65 -1.85 4.25
N GLU A 156 7.94 -1.85 3.92
CA GLU A 156 8.58 -2.91 3.13
C GLU A 156 8.38 -4.32 3.73
N THR A 157 8.43 -4.46 5.05
CA THR A 157 8.25 -5.76 5.72
C THR A 157 6.89 -6.39 5.39
N THR A 158 5.83 -5.60 5.22
CA THR A 158 4.51 -6.11 4.81
C THR A 158 4.51 -6.55 3.34
N HIS A 159 5.17 -5.80 2.45
CA HIS A 159 5.36 -6.23 1.05
C HIS A 159 6.12 -7.56 0.99
N ARG A 160 7.19 -7.69 1.77
CA ARG A 160 7.99 -8.91 1.88
C ARG A 160 7.16 -10.10 2.35
N THR A 161 6.30 -9.91 3.35
CA THR A 161 5.35 -10.93 3.81
C THR A 161 4.37 -11.34 2.70
N LEU A 162 3.79 -10.38 1.97
CA LEU A 162 2.92 -10.70 0.82
C LEU A 162 3.64 -11.46 -0.29
N ILE A 163 4.86 -11.07 -0.62
CA ILE A 163 5.68 -11.78 -1.61
C ILE A 163 5.85 -13.24 -1.18
N ARG A 164 6.22 -13.50 0.08
CA ARG A 164 6.35 -14.87 0.62
C ARG A 164 5.03 -15.64 0.53
N LEU A 165 3.93 -15.06 1.00
CA LEU A 165 2.61 -15.69 0.95
C LEU A 165 2.15 -16.02 -0.48
N TYR A 166 2.44 -15.15 -1.44
CA TYR A 166 2.17 -15.44 -2.84
C TYR A 166 3.02 -16.59 -3.39
N LEU A 167 4.28 -16.72 -2.96
CA LEU A 167 5.11 -17.86 -3.35
C LEU A 167 4.63 -19.17 -2.72
N ASP A 168 4.26 -19.13 -1.44
CA ASP A 168 3.76 -20.30 -0.70
C ASP A 168 2.42 -20.81 -1.26
N THR A 169 1.60 -19.90 -1.83
CA THR A 169 0.35 -20.24 -2.53
C THR A 169 0.53 -20.49 -4.03
N GLY A 170 1.77 -20.50 -4.54
CA GLY A 170 2.08 -20.75 -5.96
C GLY A 170 1.75 -19.59 -6.92
N ARG A 171 1.33 -18.44 -6.40
CA ARG A 171 0.93 -17.23 -7.15
C ARG A 171 2.14 -16.37 -7.53
N ARG A 172 3.08 -16.94 -8.29
CA ARG A 172 4.35 -16.27 -8.65
C ARG A 172 4.18 -14.91 -9.33
N ASP A 173 3.25 -14.79 -10.27
CA ASP A 173 3.03 -13.51 -10.96
C ASP A 173 2.56 -12.41 -10.00
N ALA A 174 1.79 -12.77 -8.97
CA ALA A 174 1.39 -11.84 -7.93
C ALA A 174 2.58 -11.42 -7.06
N ALA A 175 3.49 -12.35 -6.74
CA ALA A 175 4.73 -12.05 -6.02
C ALA A 175 5.62 -11.06 -6.79
N VAL A 176 5.79 -11.26 -8.10
CA VAL A 176 6.55 -10.34 -8.98
C VAL A 176 5.91 -8.94 -9.01
N ARG A 177 4.59 -8.87 -9.22
CA ARG A 177 3.88 -7.58 -9.20
C ARG A 177 4.01 -6.87 -7.86
N GLN A 178 3.95 -7.63 -6.75
CA GLN A 178 4.10 -7.06 -5.41
C GLN A 178 5.50 -6.49 -5.18
N TYR A 179 6.56 -7.17 -5.64
CA TYR A 179 7.92 -6.65 -5.57
C TYR A 179 8.06 -5.30 -6.29
N HIS A 180 7.59 -5.19 -7.53
CA HIS A 180 7.67 -3.93 -8.28
C HIS A 180 6.76 -2.84 -7.68
N ALA A 181 5.64 -3.21 -7.05
CA ALA A 181 4.82 -2.26 -6.30
C ALA A 181 5.58 -1.68 -5.10
N CYS A 182 6.26 -2.54 -4.34
CA CYS A 182 7.13 -2.15 -3.23
C CYS A 182 8.26 -1.22 -3.69
N GLU A 183 9.00 -1.62 -4.73
CA GLU A 183 10.09 -0.83 -5.31
C GLU A 183 9.63 0.55 -5.74
N ARG A 184 8.50 0.63 -6.47
CA ARG A 184 7.95 1.91 -6.93
C ARG A 184 7.57 2.84 -5.79
N VAL A 185 6.94 2.33 -4.74
CA VAL A 185 6.47 3.18 -3.63
C VAL A 185 7.63 3.63 -2.72
N LEU A 186 8.60 2.75 -2.44
CA LEU A 186 9.80 3.14 -1.69
C LEU A 186 10.64 4.17 -2.45
N ALA A 187 10.80 4.00 -3.76
CA ALA A 187 11.54 4.95 -4.59
C ALA A 187 10.84 6.31 -4.62
N ARG A 188 9.51 6.33 -4.80
CA ARG A 188 8.73 7.56 -4.90
C ARG A 188 8.65 8.33 -3.58
N GLU A 189 8.32 7.64 -2.48
CA GLU A 189 7.99 8.29 -1.21
C GLU A 189 9.21 8.46 -0.30
N LEU A 190 10.21 7.56 -0.40
CA LEU A 190 11.38 7.57 0.49
C LEU A 190 12.72 7.74 -0.26
N GLY A 191 12.73 7.70 -1.60
CA GLY A 191 13.98 7.73 -2.38
C GLY A 191 14.86 6.49 -2.16
N MET A 192 14.28 5.38 -1.71
CA MET A 192 15.00 4.16 -1.35
C MET A 192 14.70 3.02 -2.32
N ARG A 193 15.64 2.08 -2.44
CA ARG A 193 15.39 0.77 -3.09
C ARG A 193 14.99 -0.26 -2.03
N PRO A 194 14.26 -1.33 -2.40
CA PRO A 194 13.93 -2.41 -1.45
C PRO A 194 15.19 -3.00 -0.81
N ASP A 195 15.14 -3.43 0.44
CA ASP A 195 16.25 -4.06 1.15
C ASP A 195 16.72 -5.38 0.51
N ALA A 196 17.93 -5.82 0.89
CA ALA A 196 18.55 -7.05 0.39
C ALA A 196 17.67 -8.30 0.56
N GLU A 197 16.95 -8.43 1.68
CA GLU A 197 16.04 -9.55 1.90
C GLU A 197 14.88 -9.61 0.90
N THR A 198 14.34 -8.46 0.52
CA THR A 198 13.24 -8.37 -0.44
C THR A 198 13.73 -8.63 -1.85
N ARG A 199 14.89 -8.08 -2.22
CA ARG A 199 15.55 -8.36 -3.51
C ARG A 199 15.89 -9.85 -3.65
N ALA A 200 16.41 -10.48 -2.60
CA ALA A 200 16.70 -11.92 -2.62
C ALA A 200 15.45 -12.79 -2.87
N LEU A 201 14.25 -12.36 -2.45
CA LEU A 201 13.01 -13.05 -2.81
C LEU A 201 12.72 -12.94 -4.31
N TYR A 202 12.90 -11.75 -4.89
CA TYR A 202 12.73 -11.54 -6.33
C TYR A 202 13.72 -12.37 -7.16
N ASP A 203 14.99 -12.40 -6.77
CA ASP A 203 16.01 -13.20 -7.43
C ASP A 203 15.67 -14.70 -7.42
N LYS A 204 15.13 -15.21 -6.31
CA LYS A 204 14.64 -16.60 -6.23
C LYS A 204 13.51 -16.88 -7.22
N ILE A 205 12.61 -15.91 -7.43
CA ILE A 205 11.52 -16.06 -8.40
C ILE A 205 12.10 -16.18 -9.81
N LEU A 206 13.05 -15.32 -10.18
CA LEU A 206 13.70 -15.36 -11.48
C LEU A 206 14.48 -16.67 -11.70
N ALA A 207 15.27 -17.10 -10.71
CA ALA A 207 16.02 -18.35 -10.78
C ALA A 207 15.12 -19.58 -10.98
N SER A 208 13.93 -19.59 -10.35
CA SER A 208 12.97 -20.70 -10.51
C SER A 208 12.35 -20.79 -11.92
N ARG A 209 12.32 -19.69 -12.69
CA ARG A 209 11.88 -19.69 -14.10
C ARG A 209 12.96 -20.29 -15.02
N ALA A 210 14.22 -20.03 -14.75
CA ALA A 210 15.33 -20.53 -15.56
C ALA A 210 15.43 -22.08 -15.54
N VAL A 211 14.99 -22.72 -14.45
CA VAL A 211 15.04 -24.19 -14.28
C VAL A 211 13.82 -24.89 -14.92
N THR A 212 12.73 -24.17 -15.19
CA THR A 212 11.48 -24.74 -15.76
C THR A 212 11.31 -24.51 -17.25
N ALA A 213 12.24 -23.84 -17.93
CA ALA A 213 12.34 -23.92 -19.37
C ALA A 213 12.61 -25.38 -19.74
N PRO A 214 11.80 -26.04 -20.60
CA PRO A 214 12.13 -27.37 -21.05
C PRO A 214 13.52 -27.29 -21.66
N ALA A 215 14.46 -28.10 -21.17
CA ALA A 215 15.65 -28.42 -21.94
C ALA A 215 15.14 -28.93 -23.29
N ALA A 216 15.17 -28.07 -24.30
CA ALA A 216 14.85 -28.44 -25.67
C ALA A 216 15.93 -29.42 -26.09
N ASN A 217 15.73 -30.70 -25.75
CA ASN A 217 16.48 -31.83 -26.24
C ASN A 217 16.09 -32.05 -27.72
N GLY A 218 16.51 -31.10 -28.54
CA GLY A 218 16.67 -31.22 -29.97
C GLY A 218 17.96 -30.49 -30.26
N ARG A 219 18.86 -31.06 -31.05
CA ARG A 219 20.03 -30.35 -31.57
C ARG A 219 19.56 -29.06 -32.24
N LEU A 220 19.56 -27.96 -31.51
CA LEU A 220 19.37 -26.63 -32.06
C LEU A 220 20.77 -26.11 -32.31
N THR A 221 21.04 -25.75 -33.56
CA THR A 221 22.05 -24.73 -33.83
C THR A 221 21.78 -23.55 -32.89
N PRO A 222 22.80 -22.97 -32.23
CA PRO A 222 22.58 -21.89 -31.28
C PRO A 222 21.82 -20.77 -31.98
N ALA A 223 20.58 -20.50 -31.52
CA ALA A 223 19.76 -19.45 -32.12
C ALA A 223 20.41 -18.08 -31.83
N ALA A 224 20.50 -17.25 -32.85
CA ALA A 224 21.08 -15.92 -32.80
C ALA A 224 20.06 -14.94 -32.21
N VAL A 225 20.35 -14.39 -31.03
CA VAL A 225 19.48 -13.45 -30.32
C VAL A 225 20.12 -12.06 -30.29
N LEU A 226 19.34 -11.05 -30.63
CA LEU A 226 19.72 -9.64 -30.55
C LEU A 226 19.05 -8.99 -29.32
N ILE A 227 19.87 -8.52 -28.37
CA ILE A 227 19.41 -7.76 -27.20
C ILE A 227 19.53 -6.26 -27.50
N VAL A 228 18.48 -5.49 -27.22
CA VAL A 228 18.42 -4.04 -27.39
C VAL A 228 18.06 -3.41 -26.04
N GLU A 229 19.09 -2.95 -25.32
CA GLU A 229 19.01 -2.53 -23.92
C GLU A 229 20.04 -1.43 -23.64
N ASP A 230 19.56 -0.25 -23.23
CA ASP A 230 20.39 0.92 -22.95
C ASP A 230 20.94 0.91 -21.52
N GLU A 231 20.27 0.25 -20.57
CA GLU A 231 20.75 0.11 -19.20
C GLU A 231 21.85 -0.98 -19.10
N PRO A 232 23.10 -0.60 -18.74
CA PRO A 232 24.24 -1.51 -18.81
C PRO A 232 24.14 -2.71 -17.85
N VAL A 233 23.50 -2.54 -16.69
CA VAL A 233 23.33 -3.61 -15.69
C VAL A 233 22.37 -4.67 -16.21
N THR A 234 21.20 -4.23 -16.70
CA THR A 234 20.17 -5.10 -17.27
C THR A 234 20.69 -5.83 -18.50
N ARG A 235 21.42 -5.14 -19.39
CA ARG A 235 22.06 -5.76 -20.55
C ARG A 235 23.04 -6.86 -20.16
N THR A 236 23.94 -6.57 -19.22
CA THR A 236 24.96 -7.54 -18.75
C THR A 236 24.30 -8.78 -18.14
N LEU A 237 23.22 -8.60 -17.39
CA LEU A 237 22.44 -9.70 -16.81
C LEU A 237 21.80 -10.57 -17.90
N LEU A 238 21.12 -9.96 -18.87
CA LEU A 238 20.47 -10.66 -19.98
C LEU A 238 21.47 -11.43 -20.85
N GLU A 239 22.61 -10.81 -21.17
CA GLU A 239 23.70 -11.47 -21.89
C GLU A 239 24.20 -12.70 -21.14
N GLY A 240 24.43 -12.59 -19.82
CA GLY A 240 24.86 -13.70 -18.99
C GLY A 240 23.88 -14.86 -19.00
N ILE A 241 22.60 -14.58 -18.74
CA ILE A 241 21.53 -15.59 -18.69
C ILE A 241 21.42 -16.34 -20.03
N LEU A 242 21.38 -15.62 -21.15
CA LEU A 242 21.13 -16.23 -22.45
C LEU A 242 22.37 -16.94 -23.01
N ARG A 243 23.59 -16.42 -22.77
CA ARG A 243 24.82 -17.14 -23.11
C ARG A 243 24.92 -18.46 -22.35
N THR A 244 24.60 -18.47 -21.05
CA THR A 244 24.56 -19.72 -20.26
C THR A 244 23.52 -20.71 -20.78
N ALA A 245 22.42 -20.22 -21.35
CA ALA A 245 21.40 -21.05 -21.99
C ALA A 245 21.77 -21.54 -23.41
N GLY A 246 22.95 -21.19 -23.93
CA GLY A 246 23.47 -21.71 -25.21
C GLY A 246 23.08 -20.91 -26.46
N TYR A 247 22.58 -19.70 -26.30
CA TYR A 247 22.26 -18.80 -27.42
C TYR A 247 23.50 -18.03 -27.90
N ASP A 248 23.53 -17.69 -29.20
CA ASP A 248 24.52 -16.75 -29.74
C ASP A 248 23.99 -15.32 -29.59
N ILE A 249 24.66 -14.50 -28.77
CA ILE A 249 24.15 -13.20 -28.33
C ILE A 249 24.94 -12.06 -28.95
N THR A 250 24.20 -11.15 -29.59
CA THR A 250 24.68 -9.80 -29.92
C THR A 250 23.86 -8.80 -29.14
N ALA A 251 24.50 -7.81 -28.53
CA ALA A 251 23.80 -6.78 -27.76
C ALA A 251 24.12 -5.38 -28.29
N VAL A 252 23.10 -4.53 -28.34
CA VAL A 252 23.17 -3.14 -28.78
C VAL A 252 22.41 -2.25 -27.78
N THR A 253 22.72 -0.96 -27.78
CA THR A 253 22.18 0.00 -26.81
C THR A 253 20.87 0.65 -27.24
N ASP A 254 20.47 0.53 -28.51
CA ASP A 254 19.27 1.18 -29.00
C ASP A 254 18.71 0.58 -30.29
N GLY A 255 17.48 0.97 -30.62
CA GLY A 255 16.75 0.44 -31.77
C GLY A 255 17.36 0.82 -33.12
N ALA A 256 18.14 1.91 -33.23
CA ALA A 256 18.75 2.28 -34.50
C ALA A 256 19.91 1.32 -34.85
N ASP A 257 20.76 1.01 -33.88
CA ASP A 257 21.82 0.02 -34.02
C ASP A 257 21.26 -1.39 -34.20
N ALA A 258 20.14 -1.70 -33.54
CA ALA A 258 19.43 -2.95 -33.72
C ALA A 258 18.93 -3.13 -35.16
N LEU A 259 18.31 -2.09 -35.72
CA LEU A 259 17.83 -2.13 -37.10
C LEU A 259 18.98 -2.25 -38.11
N ALA A 260 20.12 -1.60 -37.85
CA ALA A 260 21.32 -1.75 -38.67
C ALA A 260 21.86 -3.19 -38.63
N HIS A 261 21.82 -3.84 -37.45
CA HIS A 261 22.21 -5.25 -37.29
C HIS A 261 21.28 -6.20 -38.05
N LEU A 262 19.97 -6.00 -37.96
CA LEU A 262 18.98 -6.82 -38.67
C LEU A 262 19.16 -6.79 -40.20
N ASN A 263 19.67 -5.69 -40.75
CA ASN A 263 19.95 -5.59 -42.19
C ASN A 263 21.24 -6.33 -42.61
N GLN A 264 22.12 -6.68 -41.66
CA GLN A 264 23.44 -7.25 -41.96
C GLN A 264 23.55 -8.72 -41.59
N ARG A 265 22.78 -9.19 -40.60
CA ARG A 265 22.87 -10.54 -40.05
C ARG A 265 21.49 -11.11 -39.79
N HIS A 266 21.39 -12.43 -39.95
CA HIS A 266 20.21 -13.18 -39.54
C HIS A 266 20.12 -13.19 -38.01
N VAL A 267 18.91 -12.95 -37.49
CA VAL A 267 18.57 -12.97 -36.07
C VAL A 267 17.29 -13.76 -35.90
N ASP A 268 17.29 -14.75 -35.02
CA ASP A 268 16.13 -15.62 -34.73
C ASP A 268 15.16 -14.96 -33.75
N LEU A 269 15.66 -14.13 -32.82
CA LEU A 269 14.86 -13.46 -31.80
C LEU A 269 15.43 -12.08 -31.44
N ILE A 270 14.55 -11.09 -31.28
CA ILE A 270 14.89 -9.76 -30.77
C ILE A 270 14.28 -9.60 -29.37
N LEU A 271 15.10 -9.28 -28.38
CA LEU A 271 14.69 -8.86 -27.04
C LEU A 271 14.99 -7.36 -26.91
N SER A 272 13.95 -6.53 -26.82
CA SER A 272 14.08 -5.08 -26.82
C SER A 272 13.32 -4.49 -25.63
N ASP A 273 13.96 -3.56 -24.91
CA ASP A 273 13.20 -2.66 -24.04
C ASP A 273 12.29 -1.75 -24.89
N ILE A 274 11.22 -1.27 -24.30
CA ILE A 274 10.25 -0.36 -24.92
C ILE A 274 10.84 1.05 -24.99
N ALA A 275 11.46 1.53 -23.90
CA ALA A 275 11.90 2.91 -23.74
C ALA A 275 13.38 3.09 -24.13
N LEU A 276 13.67 2.99 -25.44
CA LEU A 276 15.05 3.09 -25.96
C LEU A 276 15.36 4.48 -26.54
N PRO A 277 16.63 4.93 -26.49
CA PRO A 277 17.05 6.17 -27.15
C PRO A 277 17.06 6.00 -28.68
N ARG A 278 16.96 7.12 -29.43
CA ARG A 278 16.93 7.21 -30.91
C ARG A 278 15.76 6.51 -31.62
N LEU A 279 15.50 5.24 -31.33
CA LEU A 279 14.40 4.46 -31.85
C LEU A 279 13.85 3.55 -30.73
N ASP A 280 12.62 3.80 -30.32
CA ASP A 280 11.94 3.00 -29.29
C ASP A 280 11.67 1.55 -29.75
N GLY A 281 11.48 0.64 -28.80
CA GLY A 281 11.31 -0.79 -29.07
C GLY A 281 10.06 -1.13 -29.90
N LEU A 282 8.98 -0.35 -29.77
CA LEU A 282 7.76 -0.54 -30.56
C LEU A 282 7.98 -0.14 -32.03
N SER A 283 8.69 0.97 -32.26
CA SER A 283 9.08 1.45 -33.57
C SER A 283 10.07 0.50 -34.24
N LEU A 284 11.00 -0.08 -33.48
CA LEU A 284 11.89 -1.16 -33.94
C LEU A 284 11.08 -2.39 -34.38
N ALA A 285 10.17 -2.90 -33.54
CA ALA A 285 9.36 -4.08 -33.85
C ALA A 285 8.54 -3.89 -35.14
N ARG A 286 7.91 -2.73 -35.31
CA ARG A 286 7.15 -2.39 -36.54
C ARG A 286 8.03 -2.37 -37.80
N LYS A 287 9.28 -1.90 -37.69
CA LYS A 287 10.21 -1.86 -38.83
C LYS A 287 10.77 -3.24 -39.14
N ALA A 288 11.11 -4.04 -38.13
CA ALA A 288 11.58 -5.41 -38.29
C ALA A 288 10.53 -6.31 -38.98
N LEU A 289 9.24 -6.16 -38.63
CA LEU A 289 8.14 -6.90 -39.25
C LEU A 289 7.86 -6.52 -40.72
N ARG A 290 8.37 -5.38 -41.20
CA ARG A 290 8.21 -4.95 -42.60
C ARG A 290 9.40 -5.34 -43.49
N ALA A 291 10.51 -5.76 -42.87
CA ALA A 291 11.75 -6.12 -43.55
C ALA A 291 11.88 -7.63 -43.83
N ASN A 292 10.96 -8.44 -43.28
CA ASN A 292 10.73 -9.87 -43.60
C ASN A 292 9.47 -10.03 -44.45
#